data_AF-A0A420TJP6-F1
#
_entry.id   AF-A0A420TJP6-F1
#
_cell.length_a   1.000
_cell.length_b   1.000
_cell.length_c   1.000
_cell.angle_alpha   90.00
_cell.angle_beta   90.00
_cell.angle_gamma   90.00
#
_symmetry.space_group_name_H-M   'P 1'
#
loop_
_entity.id
_entity.type
_entity.pdbx_description
1 polymer ?
#
loop_
_entity_poly.entity_id
_entity_poly.type
_entity_poly.pdbx_seq_one_letter_code
_entity_poly.pdbx_strand_id
1 'polypeptide(L)'
;MMHDVEEGPNVPYQLKHWRHFWEQNAFKNWDTTSGNTDDLPLRPVTLQENRVRVGKLKVNHPPSLEFPNPPGPARLSGCPIYMSVSPATQDQLIQLIWKDENGKFINPRYVEMDMPVGTCIDFAVLKFDRTATSRIQEYNKARITNAARRRLIHLAAVGTGVAPSVTAEGQAPILEVPELVGHRVAETANI
;
A
#
# COMPACT_ATOMS: atom_id res chain seq x y z
N MET A 1 8.55 18.37 -21.09
CA MET A 1 7.12 18.62 -20.84
C MET A 1 6.55 17.29 -20.32
N MET A 2 6.25 17.18 -19.02
CA MET A 2 5.66 15.95 -18.47
C MET A 2 4.22 15.86 -18.97
N HIS A 3 3.93 14.89 -19.81
CA HIS A 3 2.55 14.55 -20.12
C HIS A 3 2.04 13.70 -18.97
N ASP A 4 1.37 14.34 -18.01
CA ASP A 4 0.56 13.63 -17.03
C ASP A 4 -0.49 12.82 -17.81
N VAL A 5 -0.36 11.51 -17.75
CA VAL A 5 -1.33 10.60 -18.35
C VAL A 5 -2.39 10.35 -17.30
N GLU A 6 -3.65 10.56 -17.67
CA GLU A 6 -4.79 10.27 -16.80
C GLU A 6 -4.77 8.76 -16.46
N GLU A 7 -4.76 8.44 -15.17
CA GLU A 7 -4.84 7.06 -14.68
C GLU A 7 -6.20 6.86 -13.97
N GLY A 8 -6.88 5.74 -14.25
CA GLY A 8 -8.12 5.40 -13.55
C GLY A 8 -8.92 4.27 -14.22
N PRO A 9 -9.86 3.64 -13.48
CA PRO A 9 -10.60 2.47 -13.95
C PRO A 9 -11.52 2.73 -15.16
N ASN A 10 -11.89 3.99 -15.41
CA ASN A 10 -12.76 4.39 -16.52
C ASN A 10 -12.04 5.21 -17.59
N VAL A 11 -10.71 5.31 -17.53
CA VAL A 11 -9.93 6.01 -18.55
C VAL A 11 -9.74 5.05 -19.73
N PRO A 12 -10.28 5.34 -20.92
CA PRO A 12 -10.10 4.47 -22.07
C PRO A 12 -8.62 4.41 -22.42
N TYR A 13 -8.14 3.20 -22.68
CA TYR A 13 -6.76 2.99 -23.10
C TYR A 13 -6.52 3.68 -24.45
N GLN A 14 -5.44 4.45 -24.52
CA GLN A 14 -5.07 5.29 -25.67
C GLN A 14 -3.56 5.17 -25.93
N LEU A 15 -3.13 5.51 -27.14
CA LEU A 15 -1.72 5.46 -27.54
C LEU A 15 -0.77 6.24 -26.59
N LYS A 16 -1.25 7.34 -25.97
CA LYS A 16 -0.50 8.09 -24.95
C LYS A 16 -0.07 7.23 -23.75
N HIS A 17 -0.91 6.29 -23.33
CA HIS A 17 -0.63 5.36 -22.23
C HIS A 17 0.44 4.33 -22.63
N TRP A 18 0.38 3.85 -23.88
CA TRP A 18 1.39 2.94 -24.43
C TRP A 18 2.77 3.61 -24.51
N ARG A 19 2.81 4.82 -25.05
CA ARG A 19 4.05 5.62 -25.12
C ARG A 19 4.62 5.88 -23.73
N HIS A 20 3.77 6.31 -22.79
CA HIS A 20 4.18 6.54 -21.41
C HIS A 20 4.74 5.28 -20.76
N PHE A 21 4.13 4.11 -20.96
CA PHE A 21 4.68 2.86 -20.44
C PHE A 21 6.11 2.59 -20.94
N TRP A 22 6.35 2.70 -22.24
CA TRP A 22 7.69 2.45 -22.79
C TRP A 22 8.72 3.47 -22.31
N GLU A 23 8.38 4.76 -22.38
CA GLU A 23 9.31 5.85 -22.06
C GLU A 23 9.57 5.98 -20.56
N GLN A 24 8.52 5.86 -19.73
CA GLN A 24 8.58 6.17 -18.30
C GLN A 24 8.70 4.94 -17.40
N ASN A 25 8.41 3.75 -17.90
CA ASN A 25 8.57 2.51 -17.14
C ASN A 25 9.63 1.60 -17.76
N ALA A 26 9.39 1.06 -18.96
CA ALA A 26 10.23 0.01 -19.53
C ALA A 26 11.69 0.47 -19.79
N PHE A 27 11.88 1.61 -20.45
CA PHE A 27 13.20 2.14 -20.82
C PHE A 27 13.74 3.22 -19.88
N LYS A 28 12.99 3.60 -18.85
CA LYS A 28 13.45 4.60 -17.89
C LYS A 28 14.69 4.10 -17.16
N ASN A 29 15.82 4.76 -17.42
CA ASN A 29 17.14 4.46 -16.84
C ASN A 29 17.54 2.98 -16.98
N TRP A 30 17.13 2.33 -18.08
CA TRP A 30 17.35 0.91 -18.29
C TRP A 30 17.48 0.59 -19.78
N ASP A 31 18.37 -0.35 -20.10
CA ASP A 31 18.51 -0.95 -21.42
C ASP A 31 18.71 -2.48 -21.31
N THR A 32 18.77 -3.18 -22.44
CA THR A 32 18.90 -4.64 -22.48
C THR A 32 20.23 -5.19 -21.94
N THR A 33 21.20 -4.33 -21.62
CA THR A 33 22.46 -4.73 -20.97
C THR A 33 22.37 -4.63 -19.44
N SER A 34 21.31 -3.97 -18.93
CA SER A 34 21.06 -3.75 -17.51
C SER A 34 20.36 -4.98 -16.91
N GLY A 35 21.12 -5.91 -16.31
CA GLY A 35 20.62 -7.19 -15.78
C GLY A 35 19.63 -7.16 -14.60
N ASN A 36 19.09 -6.00 -14.23
CA ASN A 36 18.12 -5.87 -13.12
C ASN A 36 16.68 -5.96 -13.63
N THR A 37 16.18 -7.20 -13.78
CA THR A 37 14.81 -7.49 -14.22
C THR A 37 14.08 -8.46 -13.30
N ASP A 38 14.56 -8.63 -12.07
CA ASP A 38 13.97 -9.56 -11.11
C ASP A 38 12.78 -8.94 -10.40
N ASP A 39 11.77 -9.77 -10.13
CA ASP A 39 10.60 -9.36 -9.38
C ASP A 39 10.95 -9.32 -7.89
N LEU A 40 10.98 -8.12 -7.31
CA LEU A 40 11.12 -7.94 -5.87
C LEU A 40 9.84 -8.41 -5.17
N PRO A 41 9.92 -8.97 -3.95
CA PRO A 41 8.73 -9.38 -3.21
C PRO A 41 7.82 -8.19 -2.89
N LEU A 42 6.51 -8.44 -2.81
CA LEU A 42 5.54 -7.44 -2.36
C LEU A 42 5.93 -6.98 -0.94
N ARG A 43 6.19 -5.67 -0.80
CA ARG A 43 6.56 -5.09 0.50
C ARG A 43 5.48 -5.35 1.55
N PRO A 44 5.81 -5.67 2.80
CA PRO A 44 4.82 -5.91 3.85
C PRO A 44 4.01 -4.65 4.17
N VAL A 45 2.82 -4.82 4.76
CA VAL A 45 2.02 -3.70 5.26
C VAL A 45 2.68 -3.14 6.52
N THR A 46 3.02 -1.86 6.52
CA THR A 46 3.48 -1.20 7.76
C THR A 46 2.30 -0.48 8.41
N LEU A 47 2.08 -0.75 9.70
CA LEU A 47 1.04 -0.06 10.46
C LEU A 47 1.36 1.44 10.67
N GLN A 48 2.58 1.89 10.39
CA GLN A 48 2.94 3.31 10.44
C GLN A 48 2.41 4.09 9.23
N GLU A 49 2.38 3.50 8.04
CA GLU A 49 1.83 4.15 6.83
C GLU A 49 0.29 4.22 6.86
N ASN A 50 -0.34 3.28 7.59
CA ASN A 50 -1.80 3.10 7.65
C ASN A 50 -2.45 3.76 8.86
N ARG A 51 -1.85 4.81 9.39
CA ARG A 51 -2.36 5.50 10.58
C ARG A 51 -2.94 6.86 10.25
N VAL A 52 -4.04 7.21 10.89
CA VAL A 52 -4.67 8.53 10.84
C VAL A 52 -4.62 9.15 12.23
N ARG A 53 -4.35 10.45 12.32
CA ARG A 53 -4.42 11.16 13.60
C ARG A 53 -5.88 11.29 14.00
N VAL A 54 -6.22 10.86 15.21
CA VAL A 54 -7.61 10.81 15.70
C VAL A 54 -7.84 11.59 16.99
N GLY A 55 -6.78 12.08 17.61
CA GLY A 55 -6.88 12.73 18.90
C GLY A 55 -5.55 12.95 19.57
N LYS A 56 -5.62 13.09 20.89
CA LYS A 56 -4.49 13.29 21.79
C LYS A 56 -4.65 12.52 23.10
N LEU A 57 -3.58 12.36 23.85
CA LEU A 57 -3.64 11.79 25.21
C LEU A 57 -4.25 12.78 26.20
N LYS A 58 -5.23 12.33 26.99
CA LYS A 58 -5.81 13.11 28.10
C LYS A 58 -4.84 13.26 29.27
N VAL A 59 -4.10 12.19 29.54
CA VAL A 59 -3.19 12.06 30.68
C VAL A 59 -1.85 11.53 30.21
N ASN A 60 -0.81 11.74 31.00
CA ASN A 60 0.44 11.01 30.81
C ASN A 60 0.14 9.52 30.86
N HIS A 61 0.52 8.77 29.82
CA HIS A 61 0.18 7.35 29.74
C HIS A 61 0.78 6.63 30.94
N PRO A 62 -0.03 5.94 31.77
CA PRO A 62 0.51 5.30 32.95
C PRO A 62 1.40 4.10 32.57
N PRO A 63 2.36 3.73 33.43
CA PRO A 63 3.08 2.49 33.29
C PRO A 63 2.12 1.29 33.23
N SER A 64 2.49 0.28 32.47
CA SER A 64 1.78 -1.00 32.38
C SER A 64 2.77 -2.16 32.54
N LEU A 65 2.26 -3.39 32.66
CA LEU A 65 3.13 -4.58 32.67
C LEU A 65 4.03 -4.65 31.43
N GLU A 66 3.52 -4.22 30.27
CA GLU A 66 4.27 -4.18 29.01
C GLU A 66 5.26 -3.00 28.93
N PHE A 67 5.00 -1.93 29.68
CA PHE A 67 5.82 -0.71 29.71
C PHE A 67 5.96 -0.20 31.15
N PRO A 68 6.85 -0.82 31.96
CA PRO A 68 6.95 -0.53 33.40
C PRO A 68 7.64 0.81 33.69
N ASN A 69 8.35 1.35 32.72
CA ASN A 69 9.08 2.61 32.86
C ASN A 69 8.15 3.83 32.76
N PRO A 70 8.56 5.00 33.30
CA PRO A 70 7.83 6.25 33.09
C PRO A 70 7.56 6.52 31.60
N PRO A 71 6.44 7.21 31.27
CA PRO A 71 6.09 7.49 29.89
C PRO A 71 7.18 8.33 29.22
N GLY A 72 7.62 7.89 28.04
CA GLY A 72 8.51 8.68 27.19
C GLY A 72 7.81 9.91 26.60
N PRO A 73 8.54 10.79 25.90
CA PRO A 73 8.02 12.07 25.40
C PRO A 73 6.74 11.96 24.56
N ALA A 74 6.63 10.94 23.71
CA ALA A 74 5.45 10.70 22.86
C ALA A 74 4.20 10.20 23.62
N ARG A 75 4.30 10.03 24.94
CA ARG A 75 3.25 9.49 25.82
C ARG A 75 2.83 10.47 26.91
N LEU A 76 3.22 11.74 26.79
CA LEU A 76 2.78 12.80 27.67
C LEU A 76 1.37 13.26 27.28
N SER A 77 0.66 13.87 28.24
CA SER A 77 -0.64 14.50 27.99
C SER A 77 -0.51 15.52 26.85
N GLY A 78 -1.51 15.56 25.98
CA GLY A 78 -1.53 16.41 24.78
C GLY A 78 -0.82 15.82 23.55
N CYS A 79 -0.03 14.76 23.69
CA CYS A 79 0.64 14.13 22.54
C CYS A 79 -0.37 13.48 21.58
N PRO A 80 -0.10 13.51 20.26
CA PRO A 80 -1.02 13.01 19.25
C PRO A 80 -1.18 11.49 19.31
N ILE A 81 -2.41 11.04 19.08
CA ILE A 81 -2.78 9.64 18.97
C ILE A 81 -3.27 9.33 17.57
N TYR A 82 -2.88 8.16 17.10
CA TYR A 82 -3.20 7.67 15.78
C TYR A 82 -4.02 6.37 15.85
N MET A 83 -4.89 6.17 14.88
CA MET A 83 -5.67 4.96 14.68
C MET A 83 -5.25 4.29 13.38
N SER A 84 -5.16 2.97 13.40
CA SER A 84 -5.01 2.11 12.23
C SER A 84 -6.05 1.00 12.29
N VAL A 85 -6.32 0.40 11.14
CA VAL A 85 -7.14 -0.82 11.04
C VAL A 85 -6.30 -1.98 10.55
N SER A 86 -6.66 -3.19 10.98
CA SER A 86 -6.19 -4.45 10.40
C SER A 86 -7.40 -5.31 10.05
N PRO A 87 -7.39 -6.07 8.94
CA PRO A 87 -8.35 -7.15 8.75
C PRO A 87 -8.22 -8.14 9.92
N ALA A 88 -9.34 -8.49 10.56
CA ALA A 88 -9.34 -9.45 11.68
C ALA A 88 -9.56 -10.88 11.15
N THR A 89 -9.09 -11.87 11.92
CA THR A 89 -8.94 -13.27 11.46
C THR A 89 -10.08 -14.22 11.79
N GLN A 90 -11.09 -13.85 12.61
CA GLN A 90 -12.09 -14.83 13.06
C GLN A 90 -13.52 -14.32 13.28
N ASP A 91 -13.76 -13.18 13.95
CA ASP A 91 -15.15 -12.72 14.26
C ASP A 91 -15.38 -11.20 14.16
N GLN A 92 -14.35 -10.43 13.85
CA GLN A 92 -14.43 -8.97 13.69
C GLN A 92 -14.09 -8.60 12.24
N LEU A 93 -14.89 -7.74 11.63
CA LEU A 93 -14.64 -7.24 10.27
C LEU A 93 -13.30 -6.46 10.22
N ILE A 94 -13.02 -5.71 11.30
CA ILE A 94 -11.83 -4.89 11.46
C ILE A 94 -11.34 -4.91 12.91
N GLN A 95 -10.03 -4.96 13.09
CA GLN A 95 -9.38 -4.70 14.36
C GLN A 95 -8.92 -3.25 14.41
N LEU A 96 -9.40 -2.49 15.39
CA LEU A 96 -8.96 -1.12 15.64
C LEU A 96 -7.67 -1.11 16.48
N ILE A 97 -6.66 -0.42 15.97
CA ILE A 97 -5.35 -0.35 16.59
C ILE A 97 -5.02 1.11 16.92
N TRP A 98 -4.82 1.41 18.19
CA TRP A 98 -4.50 2.75 18.69
C TRP A 98 -3.00 2.87 18.97
N LYS A 99 -2.36 3.92 18.49
CA LYS A 99 -0.90 4.08 18.52
C LYS A 99 -0.46 5.49 18.91
N ASP A 100 0.69 5.57 19.55
CA ASP A 100 1.43 6.82 19.68
C ASP A 100 2.20 7.17 18.39
N GLU A 101 2.88 8.32 18.41
CA GLU A 101 3.70 8.81 17.30
C GLU A 101 4.82 7.85 16.90
N ASN A 102 5.33 7.03 17.82
CA ASN A 102 6.36 6.03 17.56
C ASN A 102 5.77 4.69 17.06
N GLY A 103 4.44 4.57 17.00
CA GLY A 103 3.74 3.38 16.51
C GLY A 103 3.51 2.30 17.56
N LYS A 104 3.74 2.60 18.86
CA LYS A 104 3.47 1.67 19.97
C LYS A 104 2.02 1.77 20.41
N PHE A 105 1.47 0.66 20.90
CA PHE A 105 0.05 0.55 21.28
C PHE A 105 -0.32 1.48 22.44
N ILE A 106 -1.52 2.04 22.37
CA ILE A 106 -2.11 2.93 23.38
C ILE A 106 -3.47 2.39 23.78
N ASN A 107 -3.79 2.46 25.07
CA ASN A 107 -5.13 2.10 25.53
C ASN A 107 -6.13 3.23 25.18
N PRO A 108 -7.23 2.95 24.46
CA PRO A 108 -8.19 3.95 24.02
C PRO A 108 -8.83 4.76 25.17
N ARG A 109 -8.88 4.23 26.40
CA ARG A 109 -9.43 4.96 27.57
C ARG A 109 -8.69 6.26 27.88
N TYR A 110 -7.43 6.37 27.46
CA TYR A 110 -6.59 7.57 27.68
C TYR A 110 -6.68 8.58 26.54
N VAL A 111 -7.50 8.32 25.53
CA VAL A 111 -7.57 9.12 24.32
C VAL A 111 -8.71 10.13 24.43
N GLU A 112 -8.40 11.38 24.12
CA GLU A 112 -9.34 12.44 23.76
C GLU A 112 -9.41 12.47 22.26
N MET A 113 -10.57 12.11 21.70
CA MET A 113 -10.74 12.11 20.26
C MET A 113 -11.07 13.53 19.78
N ASP A 114 -10.49 13.92 18.65
CA ASP A 114 -10.77 15.21 18.01
C ASP A 114 -12.13 15.19 17.28
N MET A 115 -12.70 13.99 17.07
CA MET A 115 -13.96 13.76 16.35
C MET A 115 -14.64 12.46 16.82
N PRO A 116 -15.90 12.19 16.42
CA PRO A 116 -16.59 10.96 16.76
C PRO A 116 -15.83 9.70 16.31
N VAL A 117 -15.90 8.63 17.11
CA VAL A 117 -15.16 7.38 16.86
C VAL A 117 -15.50 6.77 15.49
N GLY A 118 -16.75 6.85 15.04
CA GLY A 118 -17.16 6.36 13.72
C GLY A 118 -16.40 7.04 12.58
N THR A 119 -16.30 8.37 12.63
CA THR A 119 -15.54 9.15 11.64
C THR A 119 -14.05 8.82 11.64
N CYS A 120 -13.47 8.57 12.82
CA CYS A 120 -12.09 8.10 12.93
C CYS A 120 -11.88 6.74 12.24
N ILE A 121 -12.83 5.81 12.41
CA ILE A 121 -12.80 4.49 11.79
C ILE A 121 -12.89 4.64 10.27
N ASP A 122 -13.83 5.43 9.76
CA ASP A 122 -13.98 5.67 8.32
C ASP A 122 -12.68 6.20 7.69
N PHE A 123 -12.03 7.16 8.35
CA PHE A 123 -10.73 7.67 7.88
C PHE A 123 -9.62 6.62 7.94
N ALA A 124 -9.59 5.79 8.98
CA ALA A 124 -8.60 4.74 9.11
C ALA A 124 -8.79 3.65 8.03
N VAL A 125 -10.03 3.26 7.74
CA VAL A 125 -10.38 2.32 6.66
C VAL A 125 -9.99 2.91 5.30
N LEU A 126 -10.42 4.14 5.01
CA LEU A 126 -10.08 4.81 3.75
C LEU A 126 -8.57 4.93 3.55
N LYS A 127 -7.82 5.24 4.63
CA LYS A 127 -6.36 5.32 4.59
C LYS A 127 -5.74 3.97 4.31
N PHE A 128 -6.20 2.91 4.99
CA PHE A 128 -5.73 1.55 4.77
C PHE A 128 -5.95 1.12 3.32
N ASP A 129 -7.18 1.27 2.81
CA ASP A 129 -7.56 0.87 1.46
C ASP A 129 -6.72 1.60 0.41
N ARG A 130 -6.57 2.93 0.54
CA ARG A 130 -5.72 3.72 -0.36
C ARG A 130 -4.27 3.26 -0.36
N THR A 131 -3.70 2.99 0.81
CA THR A 131 -2.32 2.50 0.91
C THR A 131 -2.19 1.09 0.32
N ALA A 132 -3.15 0.20 0.58
CA ALA A 132 -3.19 -1.15 0.02
C ALA A 132 -3.27 -1.13 -1.50
N THR A 133 -4.17 -0.32 -2.06
CA THR A 133 -4.30 -0.10 -3.51
C THR A 133 -3.00 0.43 -4.10
N SER A 134 -2.43 1.51 -3.54
CA SER A 134 -1.22 2.15 -4.08
C SER A 134 -0.04 1.17 -4.08
N ARG A 135 0.17 0.47 -2.97
CA ARG A 135 1.24 -0.53 -2.82
C ARG A 135 1.12 -1.66 -3.85
N ILE A 136 -0.08 -2.18 -4.08
CA ILE A 136 -0.30 -3.28 -5.03
C ILE A 136 -0.21 -2.78 -6.48
N GLN A 137 -0.67 -1.56 -6.75
CA GLN A 137 -0.48 -0.93 -8.06
C GLN A 137 1.01 -0.74 -8.38
N GLU A 138 1.81 -0.22 -7.45
CA GLU A 138 3.26 -0.08 -7.60
C GLU A 138 3.93 -1.43 -7.89
N TYR A 139 3.59 -2.45 -7.10
CA TYR A 139 4.09 -3.82 -7.28
C TYR A 139 3.72 -4.41 -8.65
N ASN A 140 2.45 -4.31 -9.05
CA ASN A 140 1.99 -4.80 -10.34
C ASN A 140 2.64 -4.05 -11.52
N LYS A 141 2.78 -2.72 -11.43
CA LYS A 141 3.49 -1.91 -12.42
C LYS A 141 4.95 -2.37 -12.57
N ALA A 142 5.63 -2.65 -11.45
CA ALA A 142 7.01 -3.17 -11.47
C ALA A 142 7.09 -4.54 -12.16
N ARG A 143 6.20 -5.48 -11.84
CA ARG A 143 6.19 -6.81 -12.47
C ARG A 143 5.91 -6.78 -13.97
N ILE A 144 4.97 -5.94 -14.40
CA ILE A 144 4.70 -5.74 -15.83
C ILE A 144 5.94 -5.17 -16.53
N THR A 145 6.60 -4.20 -15.89
CA THR A 145 7.83 -3.58 -16.41
C THR A 145 8.95 -4.61 -16.53
N ASN A 146 9.18 -5.41 -15.50
CA ASN A 146 10.20 -6.46 -15.50
C ASN A 146 9.91 -7.54 -16.55
N ALA A 147 8.67 -8.01 -16.66
CA ALA A 147 8.29 -8.97 -17.70
C ALA A 147 8.54 -8.41 -19.12
N ALA A 148 8.23 -7.14 -19.36
CA ALA A 148 8.54 -6.47 -20.64
C ALA A 148 10.06 -6.39 -20.88
N ARG A 149 10.85 -6.04 -19.86
CA ARG A 149 12.32 -6.00 -19.94
C ARG A 149 12.92 -7.37 -20.23
N ARG A 150 12.44 -8.44 -19.58
CA ARG A 150 12.87 -9.83 -19.86
C ARG A 150 12.58 -10.24 -21.30
N ARG A 151 11.43 -9.86 -21.86
CA ARG A 151 11.14 -10.04 -23.29
C ARG A 151 12.13 -9.29 -24.18
N LEU A 152 12.42 -8.02 -23.86
CA LEU A 152 13.36 -7.22 -24.64
C LEU A 152 14.78 -7.79 -24.61
N ILE A 153 15.27 -8.25 -23.46
CA ILE A 153 16.57 -8.94 -23.34
C ILE A 153 16.58 -10.17 -24.25
N HIS A 154 15.54 -11.02 -24.16
CA HIS A 154 15.45 -12.22 -24.97
C HIS A 154 15.45 -11.90 -26.48
N LEU A 155 14.63 -10.93 -26.90
CA LEU A 155 14.54 -10.51 -28.29
C LEU A 155 15.85 -9.88 -28.80
N ALA A 156 16.55 -9.12 -27.95
CA ALA A 156 17.84 -8.54 -28.30
C ALA A 156 18.94 -9.61 -28.48
N ALA A 157 18.90 -10.67 -27.68
CA ALA A 157 19.87 -11.76 -27.74
C ALA A 157 19.64 -12.72 -28.91
N VAL A 158 18.38 -13.07 -29.19
CA VAL A 158 18.02 -14.12 -30.17
C VAL A 158 17.58 -13.54 -31.53
N GLY A 159 17.26 -12.24 -31.57
CA GLY A 159 16.70 -11.57 -32.75
C GLY A 159 15.23 -11.91 -33.01
N THR A 160 14.67 -11.35 -34.08
CA THR A 160 13.26 -11.55 -34.49
C THR A 160 13.11 -12.62 -35.57
N GLY A 161 13.87 -13.72 -35.48
CA GLY A 161 13.80 -14.83 -36.45
C GLY A 161 12.39 -15.42 -36.61
N VAL A 162 12.22 -16.34 -37.57
CA VAL A 162 10.94 -16.81 -38.17
C VAL A 162 9.80 -17.14 -37.19
N ALA A 163 10.08 -17.43 -35.91
CA ALA A 163 9.07 -17.52 -34.86
C ALA A 163 9.51 -16.77 -33.59
N PRO A 164 9.04 -15.53 -33.34
CA PRO A 164 9.25 -14.86 -32.05
C PRO A 164 8.57 -15.68 -30.95
N SER A 165 9.33 -16.03 -29.91
CA SER A 165 8.81 -16.78 -28.76
C SER A 165 9.02 -16.01 -27.46
N VAL A 166 8.09 -16.15 -26.53
CA VAL A 166 8.17 -15.57 -25.20
C VAL A 166 8.62 -16.67 -24.24
N THR A 167 9.75 -16.47 -23.58
CA THR A 167 10.25 -17.39 -22.55
C THR A 167 9.31 -17.41 -21.34
N ALA A 168 9.40 -18.46 -20.51
CA ALA A 168 8.59 -18.58 -19.29
C ALA A 168 8.71 -17.33 -18.39
N GLU A 169 9.91 -16.78 -18.26
CA GLU A 169 10.19 -15.58 -17.46
C GLU A 169 9.61 -14.29 -18.07
N GLY A 170 9.43 -14.26 -19.40
CA GLY A 170 8.81 -13.16 -20.11
C GLY A 170 7.28 -13.23 -20.13
N GLN A 171 6.65 -14.27 -19.57
CA GLN A 171 5.19 -14.37 -19.60
C GLN A 171 4.51 -13.21 -18.83
N ALA A 172 3.27 -12.92 -19.20
CA ALA A 172 2.51 -11.90 -18.51
C ALA A 172 2.35 -12.30 -17.02
N PRO A 173 2.67 -11.41 -16.07
CA PRO A 173 2.55 -11.75 -14.65
C PRO A 173 1.09 -11.84 -14.24
N ILE A 174 0.78 -12.75 -13.31
CA ILE A 174 -0.50 -12.74 -12.60
C ILE A 174 -0.49 -11.52 -11.66
N LEU A 175 -1.45 -10.62 -11.82
CA LEU A 175 -1.50 -9.38 -11.02
C LEU A 175 -2.17 -9.61 -9.67
N GLU A 176 -1.63 -8.99 -8.64
CA GLU A 176 -2.22 -9.02 -7.31
C GLU A 176 -3.43 -8.08 -7.24
N VAL A 177 -4.44 -8.47 -6.46
CA VAL A 177 -5.64 -7.66 -6.23
C VAL A 177 -5.61 -7.13 -4.80
N PRO A 178 -5.86 -5.83 -4.57
CA PRO A 178 -5.88 -5.31 -3.21
C PRO A 178 -7.03 -5.88 -2.39
N GLU A 179 -6.68 -6.42 -1.23
CA GLU A 179 -7.64 -6.77 -0.19
C GLU A 179 -8.09 -5.48 0.50
N LEU A 180 -9.31 -5.05 0.19
CA LEU A 180 -9.89 -3.82 0.72
C LEU A 180 -10.76 -4.12 1.94
N VAL A 181 -10.56 -3.36 2.99
CA VAL A 181 -11.30 -3.45 4.24
C VAL A 181 -12.70 -2.86 4.08
N GLY A 182 -12.86 -1.79 3.29
CA GLY A 182 -14.17 -1.19 3.04
C GLY A 182 -15.20 -2.14 2.41
N HIS A 183 -14.74 -3.09 1.59
CA HIS A 183 -15.64 -4.08 0.97
C HIS A 183 -16.27 -5.03 2.00
N ARG A 184 -15.52 -5.42 3.04
CA ARG A 184 -16.02 -6.29 4.12
C ARG A 184 -17.07 -5.61 5.00
N VAL A 185 -16.96 -4.29 5.15
CA VAL A 185 -17.91 -3.49 5.93
C VAL A 185 -19.24 -3.32 5.17
N ALA A 186 -19.21 -3.25 3.84
CA ALA A 186 -20.41 -3.05 3.03
C ALA A 186 -21.28 -4.32 2.88
N GLU A 187 -20.67 -5.51 2.84
CA GLU A 187 -21.39 -6.79 2.70
C GLU A 187 -22.30 -7.13 3.89
N THR A 188 -22.03 -6.56 5.07
CA THR A 188 -22.79 -6.81 6.31
C THR A 188 -23.84 -5.74 6.61
N ALA A 189 -23.83 -4.59 5.94
CA ALA A 189 -24.87 -3.58 6.06
C ALA A 189 -26.17 -3.94 5.32
N ASN A 190 -26.16 -5.04 4.55
CA ASN A 190 -27.28 -5.56 3.76
C ASN A 190 -27.84 -6.89 4.29
N ILE A 191 -27.56 -7.26 5.55
CA ILE A 191 -28.14 -8.42 6.24
C ILE A 191 -29.01 -7.95 7.40
#